data_AF-A0A2V5KXY6-F1
#
_entry.id   AF-A0A2V5KXY6-F1
#
_cell.length_a   1.000
_cell.length_b   1.000
_cell.length_c   1.000
_cell.angle_alpha   90.00
_cell.angle_beta   90.00
_cell.angle_gamma   90.00
#
_symmetry.space_group_name_H-M   'P 1'
#
loop_
_entity.id
_entity.type
_entity.pdbx_description
1 polymer ?
#
loop_
_entity_poly.entity_id
_entity_poly.type
_entity_poly.pdbx_seq_one_letter_code
_entity_poly.pdbx_strand_id
1 'polypeptide(L)' 'GIGGAQTGIYPLRSPGGWNLIGRTPLKLFDPTKNPPVLLRAGDRVRFRAITREEFATFAEAAAARNR' A
#
# COMPACT_ATOMS: atom_id res chain seq x y z
N GLY A 1 -7.57 4.70 2.90
CA GLY A 1 -8.54 5.67 3.40
C GLY A 1 -9.60 4.96 4.21
N ILE A 2 -10.53 5.72 4.79
CA ILE A 2 -11.67 5.19 5.55
C ILE A 2 -12.98 5.59 4.85
N GLY A 3 -13.88 4.62 4.69
CA GLY A 3 -15.24 4.80 4.21
C GLY A 3 -16.23 4.12 5.16
N GLY A 4 -16.94 4.89 5.99
CA GLY A 4 -17.76 4.34 7.07
C GLY A 4 -16.95 3.47 8.02
N ALA A 5 -17.37 2.22 8.23
CA ALA A 5 -16.69 1.23 9.07
C ALA A 5 -15.52 0.49 8.36
N GLN A 6 -15.25 0.81 7.09
CA GLN A 6 -14.25 0.10 6.28
C GLN A 6 -12.96 0.94 6.11
N THR A 7 -11.83 0.24 5.98
CA THR A 7 -10.54 0.83 5.61
C THR A 7 -9.92 0.06 4.45
N GLY A 8 -9.08 0.73 3.68
CA GLY A 8 -8.52 0.19 2.45
C GLY A 8 -7.30 0.95 1.99
N ILE A 9 -6.50 0.31 1.16
CA ILE A 9 -5.30 0.90 0.56
C ILE A 9 -5.51 0.93 -0.95
N TYR A 10 -5.35 2.10 -1.55
CA TYR A 10 -5.38 2.25 -3.00
C TYR A 10 -4.02 1.80 -3.56
N PRO A 11 -3.95 0.70 -4.34
CA PRO A 11 -2.68 0.19 -4.84
C PRO A 11 -2.11 1.04 -5.98
N LEU A 12 -2.97 1.80 -6.67
CA LEU A 12 -2.66 2.66 -7.81
C LEU A 12 -3.39 4.00 -7.67
N ARG A 13 -2.86 5.04 -8.32
CA ARG A 13 -3.49 6.36 -8.35
C ARG A 13 -4.82 6.26 -9.12
N SER A 14 -5.91 6.53 -8.43
CA SER A 14 -7.27 6.43 -8.96
C SER A 14 -8.19 7.41 -8.21
N PRO A 15 -9.31 7.83 -8.80
CA PRO A 15 -10.33 8.60 -8.09
C PRO A 15 -10.89 7.79 -6.90
N GLY A 16 -11.20 8.48 -5.79
CA GLY A 16 -11.79 7.84 -4.61
C GLY A 16 -12.44 8.85 -3.67
N GLY A 17 -13.57 8.46 -3.06
CA GLY A 17 -14.32 9.31 -2.13
C GLY A 17 -14.03 9.06 -0.65
N TRP A 18 -13.06 8.20 -0.32
CA TRP A 18 -12.76 7.85 1.06
C TRP A 18 -11.81 8.87 1.70
N ASN A 19 -11.96 9.07 3.01
CA ASN A 19 -11.08 9.97 3.76
C ASN A 19 -9.65 9.42 3.77
N LEU A 20 -8.70 10.18 3.22
CA LEU A 20 -7.30 9.79 3.21
C LEU A 20 -6.66 10.10 4.56
N ILE A 21 -6.12 9.06 5.20
CA ILE A 21 -5.55 9.14 6.56
C ILE A 21 -4.05 8.80 6.60
N GLY A 22 -3.46 8.49 5.45
CA GLY A 22 -2.07 8.06 5.35
C GLY A 22 -1.78 7.32 4.05
N ARG A 23 -0.54 6.85 3.92
CA ARG A 23 -0.02 6.13 2.76
C ARG A 23 0.98 5.06 3.20
N THR A 24 1.16 4.02 2.38
CA THR A 24 2.17 2.98 2.60
C THR A 24 3.23 3.05 1.49
N PRO A 25 4.52 2.81 1.79
CA PRO A 25 5.55 2.70 0.76
C PRO A 25 5.57 1.32 0.08
N LEU A 26 4.79 0.36 0.56
CA LEU A 26 4.73 -0.99 0.00
C LEU A 26 3.96 -1.03 -1.31
N LYS A 27 4.50 -1.74 -2.31
CA LYS A 27 3.83 -2.02 -3.58
C LYS A 27 2.85 -3.19 -3.39
N LEU A 28 1.56 -2.87 -3.37
CA LEU A 28 0.50 -3.88 -3.16
C LEU A 28 0.10 -4.63 -4.43
N PHE A 29 0.33 -4.02 -5.59
CA PHE A 29 0.07 -4.62 -6.90
C PHE A 29 1.30 -4.44 -7.80
N ASP A 30 1.74 -5.54 -8.40
CA ASP A 30 2.89 -5.58 -9.30
C ASP A 30 2.62 -6.54 -10.48
N PRO A 31 2.34 -6.03 -11.69
CA PRO A 31 1.97 -6.88 -12.83
C PRO A 31 3.11 -7.77 -13.32
N THR A 32 4.36 -7.53 -12.91
CA THR A 32 5.51 -8.37 -13.27
C THR A 32 5.68 -9.59 -12.36
N LYS A 33 4.89 -9.69 -11.27
CA LYS A 33 4.97 -10.79 -10.29
C LYS A 33 3.82 -11.79 -10.46
N ASN A 34 4.07 -13.02 -10.03
CA ASN A 34 3.04 -14.06 -9.91
C ASN A 34 3.03 -14.62 -8.47
N PRO A 35 2.00 -14.34 -7.66
CA PRO A 35 0.81 -13.53 -7.97
C PRO A 35 1.14 -12.02 -8.07
N PRO A 36 0.32 -11.24 -8.80
CA PRO A 36 0.54 -9.81 -8.94
C PRO A 36 0.07 -9.00 -7.73
N VAL A 37 -0.58 -9.64 -6.75
CA VAL A 37 -1.12 -8.99 -5.55
C VAL A 37 -0.36 -9.42 -4.30
N LEU A 38 -0.04 -8.47 -3.43
CA LEU A 38 0.59 -8.74 -2.14
C LEU A 38 -0.38 -9.36 -1.13
N LEU A 39 -1.64 -8.91 -1.13
CA LEU A 39 -2.66 -9.31 -0.18
C LEU A 39 -3.71 -10.19 -0.87
N ARG A 40 -4.12 -11.26 -0.21
CA ARG A 40 -5.15 -12.21 -0.65
C ARG A 40 -6.38 -12.14 0.26
N ALA A 41 -7.51 -12.63 -0.24
CA ALA A 41 -8.71 -12.78 0.57
C ALA A 41 -8.41 -13.70 1.77
N GLY A 42 -8.81 -13.27 2.97
CA GLY A 42 -8.53 -13.97 4.23
C GLY A 42 -7.30 -13.44 4.99
N ASP A 43 -6.44 -12.64 4.36
CA ASP A 43 -5.28 -12.06 5.04
C ASP A 43 -5.69 -11.03 6.11
N ARG A 44 -4.90 -10.98 7.19
CA ARG A 44 -5.03 -9.98 8.24
C ARG A 44 -3.99 -8.88 8.07
N VAL A 45 -4.45 -7.64 8.11
CA VAL A 45 -3.60 -6.45 7.96
C VAL A 45 -3.55 -5.66 9.27
N ARG A 46 -2.35 -5.25 9.67
CA ARG A 46 -2.12 -4.31 10.78
C ARG A 46 -1.28 -3.14 10.28
N PHE A 47 -1.73 -1.91 10.54
CA PHE A 47 -0.95 -0.72 10.23
C PHE A 47 0.05 -0.45 11.37
N ARG A 48 1.30 -0.14 10.99
CA ARG A 48 2.33 0.37 11.90
C ARG A 48 2.66 1.80 11.47
N ALA A 49 2.65 2.72 12.43
CA ALA A 49 3.14 4.08 12.18
C ALA A 49 4.65 4.05 11.91
N ILE A 50 5.08 4.80 10.90
CA ILE A 50 6.48 4.94 10.51
C ILE A 50 6.80 6.42 10.32
N THR A 51 8.08 6.77 10.44
CA THR A 51 8.54 8.13 10.16
C THR A 51 8.55 8.42 8.66
N ARG A 52 8.76 9.68 8.30
CA ARG A 52 8.87 10.10 6.90
C ARG A 52 10.15 9.56 6.26
N GLU A 53 11.22 9.44 7.04
CA GLU A 53 12.51 8.92 6.64
C GLU A 53 12.40 7.42 6.35
N GLU A 54 11.79 6.65 7.27
CA GLU A 54 11.48 5.24 7.04
C GLU A 54 10.62 5.06 5.77
N PHE A 55 9.63 5.94 5.56
CA PHE A 55 8.80 5.91 4.35
C PHE A 55 9.64 6.08 3.08
N ALA A 56 10.56 7.06 3.06
CA ALA A 56 11.42 7.31 1.91
C ALA A 56 12.33 6.11 1.63
N THR A 57 12.99 5.57 2.64
CA THR A 57 13.86 4.39 2.53
C THR A 57 13.11 3.18 1.98
N PHE A 58 11.91 2.89 2.48
CA PHE A 58 11.12 1.76 1.99
C PHE A 58 10.60 1.99 0.57
N ALA A 59 10.24 3.22 0.20
CA ALA A 59 9.79 3.55 -1.15
C ALA A 59 10.91 3.37 -2.17
N GLU A 60 12.13 3.80 -1.85
CA GLU A 60 13.32 3.58 -2.67
C GLU A 60 13.62 2.09 -2.84
N ALA A 61 13.61 1.32 -1.74
CA ALA A 61 13.82 -0.12 -1.79
C ALA A 61 12.74 -0.84 -2.63
N ALA A 62 11.48 -0.40 -2.54
CA ALA A 62 10.38 -0.93 -3.35
C ALA A 62 10.52 -0.58 -4.84
N ALA A 63 11.08 0.58 -5.17
CA ALA A 63 11.36 0.98 -6.55
C ALA A 63 12.55 0.20 -7.14
N ALA A 64 13.61 -0.02 -6.37
CA ALA A 64 14.81 -0.74 -6.80
C ALA A 64 14.55 -2.22 -7.12
N ARG A 65 13.62 -2.85 -6.39
CA ARG A 65 13.22 -4.26 -6.60
C ARG A 65 12.45 -4.54 -7.91
N ASN A 66 12.14 -3.52 -8.70
CA ASN A 66 11.40 -3.63 -9.96
C ASN A 66 12.25 -3.30 -11.19
N ARG A 67 13.57 -3.11 -11.01
CA ARG A 67 14.55 -3.09 -12.10
C ARG A 67 15.19 -4.46 -12.21
#